data_AF-A0A4Y2FH30-F1
#
_entry.id   AF-A0A4Y2FH30-F1
#
_cell.length_a   1.000
_cell.length_b   1.000
_cell.length_c   1.000
_cell.angle_alpha   90.00
_cell.angle_beta   90.00
_cell.angle_gamma   90.00
#
_symmetry.space_group_name_H-M   'P 1'
#
loop_
_entity.id
_entity.type
_entity.pdbx_description
1 polymer ?
#
loop_
_entity_poly.entity_id
_entity_poly.type
_entity_poly.pdbx_seq_one_letter_code
_entity_poly.pdbx_strand_id
1 'polypeptide(L)'
;MFKNRHGIRQMSIIGEKLCPDIEAGSSFIAKLQDLIVKEKLTADQTYNYSETGLYWRALPTKTWAAENEAVAPGRKKMKDRVTILGCANASGSHRVKLPLVGKSKKPRWFKIYCL
;
A
#
# COMPACT_ATOMS: atom_id res chain seq x y z
N MET A 1 -24.55 -14.45 -20.11
CA MET A 1 -24.88 -15.85 -20.49
C MET A 1 -23.66 -16.65 -20.97
N PHE A 2 -22.76 -16.13 -21.82
CA PHE A 2 -21.55 -16.84 -22.27
C PHE A 2 -20.60 -17.29 -21.15
N LYS A 3 -20.23 -16.38 -20.23
CA LYS A 3 -19.27 -16.67 -19.14
C LYS A 3 -19.71 -17.83 -18.23
N ASN A 4 -20.99 -17.91 -17.87
CA ASN A 4 -21.52 -18.99 -17.02
C ASN A 4 -21.62 -20.33 -17.77
N ARG A 5 -21.94 -20.33 -19.07
CA ARG A 5 -22.03 -21.56 -19.87
C ARG A 5 -20.68 -22.22 -20.12
N HIS A 6 -19.60 -21.44 -20.16
CA HIS A 6 -18.23 -21.92 -20.39
C HIS A 6 -17.37 -21.93 -19.13
N GLY A 7 -17.97 -21.77 -17.94
CA GLY A 7 -17.23 -21.82 -16.67
C GLY A 7 -16.18 -20.71 -16.49
N ILE A 8 -16.26 -19.61 -17.26
CA ILE A 8 -15.28 -18.53 -17.23
C ILE A 8 -15.54 -17.67 -16.00
N ARG A 9 -14.71 -17.85 -14.96
CA ARG A 9 -14.77 -17.07 -13.72
C ARG A 9 -13.86 -15.85 -13.83
N GLN A 10 -14.39 -14.68 -13.52
CA GLN A 10 -13.59 -13.46 -13.36
C GLN A 10 -13.09 -13.42 -11.92
N MET A 11 -11.82 -13.74 -11.71
CA MET A 11 -11.16 -13.63 -10.40
C MET A 11 -10.29 -12.38 -10.39
N SER A 12 -10.54 -11.48 -9.46
CA SER A 12 -9.56 -10.45 -9.11
C SER A 12 -8.46 -11.11 -8.30
N ILE A 13 -7.21 -11.05 -8.77
CA ILE A 13 -6.05 -11.36 -7.95
C ILE A 13 -5.95 -10.25 -6.89
N ILE A 14 -6.57 -10.48 -5.74
CA ILE A 14 -6.22 -9.79 -4.50
C ILE A 14 -4.84 -10.35 -4.13
N GLY A 15 -3.94 -9.50 -3.60
CA GLY A 15 -2.53 -9.80 -3.39
C GLY A 15 -2.24 -11.11 -2.63
N GLU A 16 -0.95 -11.44 -2.48
CA GLU A 16 -0.46 -12.70 -1.91
C GLU A 16 -1.39 -13.30 -0.85
N LYS A 17 -1.75 -14.58 -1.06
CA LYS A 17 -2.43 -15.39 -0.05
C LYS A 17 -1.43 -15.72 1.05
N LEU A 18 -1.06 -14.73 1.85
CA LEU A 18 -0.32 -14.93 3.08
C LEU A 18 -1.31 -15.53 4.07
N CYS A 19 -1.13 -16.80 4.41
CA CYS A 19 -1.73 -17.35 5.61
C CYS A 19 -0.97 -16.70 6.77
N PRO A 20 -1.59 -15.83 7.58
CA PRO A 20 -0.87 -15.19 8.67
C PRO A 20 -0.51 -16.26 9.70
N ASP A 21 0.75 -16.25 10.14
CA ASP A 21 1.19 -17.03 11.29
C ASP A 21 0.67 -16.35 12.56
N ILE A 22 -0.49 -16.81 13.01
CA ILE A 22 -1.21 -16.26 14.16
C ILE A 22 -0.41 -16.47 15.44
N GLU A 23 0.34 -17.57 15.54
CA GLU A 23 1.13 -17.92 16.73
C GLU A 23 2.36 -17.03 16.84
N ALA A 24 3.12 -16.87 15.74
CA ALA A 24 4.23 -15.92 15.69
C ALA A 24 3.77 -14.49 16.00
N GLY A 25 2.63 -14.06 15.42
CA GLY A 25 2.05 -12.75 15.71
C GLY A 25 1.68 -12.55 17.18
N SER A 26 1.04 -13.55 17.79
CA SER A 26 0.65 -13.51 19.21
C SER A 26 1.87 -13.45 20.13
N SER A 27 2.91 -14.24 19.83
CA SER A 27 4.17 -14.24 20.58
C SER A 27 4.89 -12.89 20.50
N PHE A 28 4.82 -12.20 19.35
CA PHE A 28 5.41 -10.88 19.17
C PHE A 28 4.66 -9.81 19.97
N ILE A 29 3.32 -9.85 19.95
CA ILE A 29 2.50 -8.91 20.73
C ILE A 29 2.83 -9.00 22.22
N ALA A 30 2.95 -10.22 22.76
CA ALA A 30 3.33 -10.43 24.16
C ALA A 30 4.71 -9.83 24.48
N LYS A 31 5.72 -10.11 23.65
CA LYS A 31 7.08 -9.54 23.81
C LYS A 31 7.09 -8.01 23.74
N LEU A 32 6.28 -7.42 22.86
CA LEU A 32 6.18 -5.97 22.72
C LEU A 32 5.55 -5.35 23.98
N GLN A 33 4.49 -5.98 24.52
CA GLN A 33 3.84 -5.54 25.76
C GLN A 33 4.81 -5.59 26.95
N ASP A 34 5.55 -6.69 27.09
CA ASP A 34 6.57 -6.83 28.13
C ASP A 34 7.64 -5.73 28.05
N LEU A 35 8.09 -5.39 26.83
CA LEU A 35 9.07 -4.32 26.61
C LEU A 35 8.50 -2.95 26.99
N ILE A 36 7.26 -2.65 26.61
CA ILE A 36 6.59 -1.40 26.97
C ILE A 36 6.51 -1.24 28.49
N VAL A 37 6.12 -2.29 29.21
CA VAL A 37 6.02 -2.28 30.67
C VAL A 37 7.40 -2.15 31.32
N LYS A 38 8.37 -2.95 30.86
CA LYS A 38 9.75 -2.97 31.40
C LYS A 38 10.43 -1.61 31.25
N GLU A 39 10.34 -1.00 30.08
CA GLU A 39 10.97 0.29 29.76
C GLU A 39 10.10 1.49 30.19
N LYS A 40 8.91 1.24 30.77
CA LYS A 40 7.94 2.25 31.20
C LYS A 40 7.59 3.26 30.09
N LEU A 41 7.46 2.76 28.86
CA LEU A 41 7.19 3.61 27.70
C LEU A 41 5.79 4.20 27.78
N THR A 42 5.68 5.51 27.53
CA THR A 42 4.39 6.19 27.47
C THR A 42 3.81 6.16 26.05
N ALA A 43 2.52 6.49 25.94
CA ALA A 43 1.86 6.65 24.64
C ALA A 43 2.52 7.74 23.77
N ASP A 44 3.18 8.73 24.38
CA ASP A 44 3.89 9.77 23.66
C ASP A 44 5.22 9.29 23.04
N GLN A 45 5.80 8.22 23.59
CA GLN A 45 7.07 7.63 23.16
C GLN A 45 6.89 6.45 22.18
N THR A 46 5.67 5.92 22.07
CA THR A 46 5.36 4.82 21.16
C THR A 46 4.91 5.39 19.82
N TYR A 47 5.61 5.06 18.73
CA TYR A 47 5.28 5.54 17.38
C TYR A 47 4.84 4.40 16.48
N ASN A 48 3.84 4.69 15.63
CA ASN A 48 3.50 3.86 14.49
C ASN A 48 3.92 4.54 13.20
N TYR A 49 4.33 3.75 12.21
CA TYR A 49 4.85 4.18 10.93
C TYR A 49 4.18 3.42 9.81
N SER A 50 3.70 4.12 8.78
CA SER A 50 3.07 3.50 7.61
C SER A 50 3.46 4.20 6.31
N GLU A 51 3.65 3.40 5.26
CA GLU A 51 3.85 3.88 3.90
C GLU A 51 2.53 3.85 3.13
N THR A 52 2.20 4.95 2.44
CA THR A 52 1.04 5.01 1.56
C THR A 52 1.43 5.55 0.19
N GLY A 53 0.87 4.95 -0.87
CA GLY A 53 1.09 5.39 -2.24
C GLY A 53 -0.02 6.33 -2.70
N LEU A 54 0.32 7.57 -3.02
CA LEU A 54 -0.59 8.56 -3.60
C LEU A 54 -0.38 8.64 -5.12
N TYR A 55 -1.46 8.50 -5.90
CA TYR A 55 -1.39 8.78 -7.33
C TYR A 55 -1.36 10.28 -7.58
N TRP A 56 -0.30 10.78 -8.22
CA TRP A 56 -0.13 12.22 -8.44
C TRP A 56 -0.39 12.66 -9.89
N ARG A 57 -0.40 11.72 -10.86
CA ARG A 57 -0.69 11.98 -12.29
C ARG A 57 -1.76 11.07 -12.87
N ALA A 58 -2.65 10.53 -12.04
CA ALA A 58 -3.72 9.68 -12.54
C ALA A 58 -4.70 10.49 -13.39
N LEU A 59 -4.84 10.11 -14.67
CA LEU A 59 -5.89 10.65 -15.53
C LEU A 59 -7.27 10.09 -15.11
N PRO A 60 -8.36 10.83 -15.36
CA PRO A 60 -9.72 10.32 -15.19
C PRO A 60 -9.93 8.97 -15.89
N THR A 61 -10.74 8.12 -15.28
CA THR A 61 -11.02 6.78 -15.82
C THR A 61 -11.88 6.81 -17.09
N LYS A 62 -12.61 7.91 -17.31
CA LYS A 62 -13.45 8.13 -18.48
C LYS A 62 -13.04 9.44 -19.14
N THR A 63 -12.70 9.38 -20.41
CA THR A 63 -12.49 10.56 -21.26
C THR A 63 -13.79 10.81 -22.02
N TRP A 64 -14.30 12.03 -21.98
CA TRP A 64 -15.42 12.45 -22.84
C TRP A 64 -14.82 12.89 -24.17
N ALA A 65 -15.34 12.36 -25.26
CA ALA A 65 -15.00 12.80 -26.62
C ALA A 65 -15.96 13.91 -27.04
N ALA A 66 -15.50 14.87 -27.84
CA ALA A 66 -16.42 15.82 -28.46
C ALA A 66 -17.32 15.07 -29.46
N GLU A 67 -18.55 15.55 -29.66
CA GLU A 67 -19.53 14.92 -30.57
C GLU A 67 -18.99 14.73 -32.01
N ASN A 68 -18.05 15.58 -32.40
CA ASN A 68 -17.44 15.59 -33.73
C ASN A 68 -16.16 14.74 -33.83
N GLU A 69 -15.69 14.15 -32.72
CA GLU A 69 -14.51 13.28 -32.69
C GLU A 69 -14.92 11.82 -32.92
N ALA A 70 -14.65 11.31 -34.12
CA ALA A 70 -14.94 9.91 -34.49
C ALA A 70 -14.15 8.88 -33.65
N VAL A 71 -13.00 9.28 -33.09
CA VAL A 71 -12.13 8.42 -32.27
C VAL A 71 -11.50 9.25 -31.16
N ALA A 72 -11.71 8.86 -29.91
CA ALA A 72 -10.90 9.35 -28.79
C ALA A 72 -9.59 8.55 -28.73
N PRO A 73 -8.40 9.17 -28.93
CA PRO A 73 -7.14 8.46 -28.81
C PRO A 73 -6.97 7.96 -27.37
N GLY A 74 -7.00 6.65 -27.20
CA GLY A 74 -6.87 6.01 -25.89
C GLY A 74 -5.52 6.34 -25.26
N ARG A 75 -5.51 7.12 -24.17
CA ARG A 75 -4.28 7.38 -23.40
C ARG A 75 -4.10 6.30 -22.35
N LYS A 76 -2.91 5.69 -22.32
CA LYS A 76 -2.51 4.77 -21.23
C LYS A 76 -2.54 5.55 -19.91
N LYS A 77 -3.27 5.03 -18.91
CA LYS A 77 -3.31 5.64 -17.58
C LYS A 77 -1.90 5.74 -17.01
N MET A 78 -1.45 6.96 -16.74
CA MET A 78 -0.26 7.19 -15.92
C MET A 78 -0.58 6.77 -14.49
N LYS A 79 0.05 5.69 -14.04
CA LYS A 79 -0.05 5.16 -12.67
C LYS A 79 1.11 5.66 -11.81
N ASP A 80 1.61 6.87 -12.08
CA ASP A 80 2.69 7.45 -11.29
C ASP A 80 2.20 7.66 -9.86
N ARG A 81 2.83 6.94 -8.94
CA ARG A 81 2.62 7.05 -7.50
C ARG A 81 3.81 7.75 -6.88
N VAL A 82 3.53 8.63 -5.93
CA VAL A 82 4.50 9.06 -4.93
C VAL A 82 4.21 8.31 -3.64
N THR A 83 5.27 7.90 -2.95
CA THR A 83 5.12 7.26 -1.64
C THR A 83 5.26 8.33 -0.58
N ILE A 84 4.28 8.41 0.30
CA ILE A 84 4.25 9.30 1.45
C ILE A 84 4.35 8.44 2.69
N LEU A 85 5.01 8.99 3.70
CA LEU A 85 5.26 8.29 4.93
C LEU A 85 4.55 8.96 6.10
N GLY A 86 3.66 8.21 6.73
CA GLY A 86 2.97 8.63 7.94
C GLY A 86 3.71 8.11 9.16
N CYS A 87 3.97 8.98 10.13
CA CYS A 87 4.47 8.57 11.44
C CYS A 87 3.84 9.45 12.53
N ALA A 88 3.27 8.81 13.55
CA ALA A 88 2.60 9.49 14.66
C ALA A 88 2.78 8.68 15.94
N ASN A 89 2.78 9.38 17.09
CA ASN A 89 2.78 8.69 18.37
C ASN A 89 1.40 8.13 18.71
N ALA A 90 1.35 7.19 19.65
CA ALA A 90 0.14 6.50 20.06
C ALA A 90 -0.86 7.43 20.76
N SER A 91 -0.40 8.49 21.42
CA SER A 91 -1.26 9.53 22.00
C SER A 91 -1.86 10.48 20.96
N GLY A 92 -1.28 10.54 19.76
CA GLY A 92 -1.68 11.45 18.69
C GLY A 92 -1.23 12.91 18.87
N SER A 93 -0.51 13.21 19.96
CA SER A 93 0.00 14.56 20.28
C SER A 93 1.11 15.02 19.32
N HIS A 94 1.84 14.07 18.73
CA HIS A 94 2.91 14.35 17.78
C HIS A 94 2.76 13.56 16.50
N ARG A 95 2.94 14.25 15.37
CA ARG A 95 2.97 13.68 14.03
C ARG A 95 4.21 14.17 13.32
N VAL A 96 4.98 13.25 12.78
CA VAL A 96 6.14 13.59 11.96
C VAL A 96 5.65 14.23 10.66
N LYS A 97 6.30 15.30 10.22
CA LYS A 97 6.02 15.94 8.93
C LYS A 97 6.15 14.92 7.81
N LEU A 98 5.08 14.76 7.01
CA LEU A 98 4.96 13.79 5.93
C LEU A 98 6.13 13.91 4.93
N PRO A 99 7.15 13.03 4.98
CA PRO A 99 8.23 13.04 4.02
C PRO A 99 7.80 12.28 2.75
N LEU A 100 8.26 12.80 1.62
CA LEU A 100 8.11 12.17 0.32
C LEU A 100 9.23 11.15 0.12
N VAL A 101 8.89 9.88 -0.05
CA VAL A 101 9.85 8.83 -0.36
C VAL A 101 10.07 8.81 -1.87
N GLY A 102 11.27 9.25 -2.27
CA GLY A 102 11.69 9.25 -3.67
C GLY A 102 11.95 7.83 -4.21
N LYS A 103 12.01 7.70 -5.54
CA LYS A 103 12.43 6.44 -6.17
C LYS A 103 13.90 6.17 -5.83
N SER A 104 14.20 4.97 -5.33
CA SER A 104 15.59 4.56 -5.12
C SER A 104 16.36 4.59 -6.44
N LYS A 105 17.58 5.15 -6.43
CA LYS A 105 18.51 5.10 -7.58
C LYS A 105 18.87 3.66 -7.97
N LYS A 106 18.81 2.72 -7.01
CA LYS A 106 19.05 1.28 -7.19
C LYS A 106 17.99 0.50 -6.39
N PRO A 107 16.88 0.08 -6.99
CA PRO A 107 15.88 -0.71 -6.28
C PRO A 107 16.47 -2.07 -5.89
N ARG A 108 16.60 -2.35 -4.58
CA ARG A 108 17.20 -3.59 -4.05
C ARG A 108 16.37 -4.84 -4.34
N TRP A 109 15.12 -4.68 -4.75
CA TRP A 109 14.09 -5.72 -4.83
C TRP A 109 14.14 -6.60 -6.10
N PHE A 110 14.93 -6.27 -7.13
CA PHE A 110 15.02 -7.11 -8.35
C PHE A 110 16.06 -8.23 -8.30
N LYS A 111 16.49 -8.67 -7.10
CA LYS A 111 17.18 -9.97 -6.98
C LYS A 111 16.14 -11.04 -6.76
N ILE A 112 15.54 -11.51 -7.86
CA ILE A 112 14.79 -12.77 -7.87
C ILE A 112 15.82 -13.87 -7.61
N TYR A 113 15.92 -14.34 -6.36
CA TYR A 113 16.37 -15.70 -6.13
C TYR A 113 15.13 -16.57 -6.32
N CYS A 114 15.09 -17.35 -7.40
CA CYS A 114 14.24 -18.54 -7.45
C CYS A 114 14.76 -19.50 -6.37
N LEU A 115 13.90 -19.82 -5.41
CA LEU A 115 13.92 -21.10 -4.71
C LEU A 115 12.92 -22.02 -5.40
#